data_AF-A0A517PZK5-F1
#
_entry.id   AF-A0A517PZK5-F1
#
_cell.length_a   1.000
_cell.length_b   1.000
_cell.length_c   1.000
_cell.angle_alpha   90.00
_cell.angle_beta   90.00
_cell.angle_gamma   90.00
#
_symmetry.space_group_name_H-M   'P 1'
#
loop_
_entity.id
_entity.type
_entity.pdbx_description
1 polymer ?
#
loop_
_entity_poly.entity_id
_entity_poly.type
_entity_poly.pdbx_seq_one_letter_code
_entity_poly.pdbx_strand_id
1 'polypeptide(L)' 'MSDQPENTIKTPAKVLASLRPGYLTVYFGYGQGLADGGIPHEVPIDDIPFDLRLPNSEFTLILDCNGQILSVERYLSD' A
#
# COMPACT_ATOMS: atom_id res chain seq x y z
N MET A 1 -23.67 -5.91 7.33
CA MET A 1 -23.41 -6.71 6.11
C MET A 1 -22.26 -6.02 5.40
N SER A 2 -21.07 -6.63 5.48
CA SER A 2 -19.84 -6.05 4.94
C SER A 2 -19.74 -6.39 3.46
N ASP A 3 -20.04 -5.40 2.62
CA ASP A 3 -19.89 -5.42 1.17
C ASP A 3 -18.40 -5.40 0.80
N GLN A 4 -17.65 -6.44 1.16
CA GLN A 4 -16.31 -6.62 0.59
C GLN A 4 -16.47 -7.33 -0.74
N PRO A 5 -15.97 -6.75 -1.86
CA PRO A 5 -15.95 -7.45 -3.13
C PRO A 5 -15.24 -8.78 -2.91
N GLU A 6 -15.84 -9.84 -3.44
CA GLU A 6 -15.49 -11.26 -3.21
C GLU A 6 -14.05 -11.64 -3.61
N ASN A 7 -13.25 -10.66 -4.04
CA ASN A 7 -11.93 -10.83 -4.62
C ASN A 7 -10.96 -9.68 -4.29
N THR A 8 -10.89 -9.29 -3.02
CA THR A 8 -9.92 -8.27 -2.56
C THR A 8 -8.75 -8.89 -1.80
N ILE A 9 -7.56 -8.35 -2.03
CA ILE A 9 -6.32 -8.79 -1.37
C ILE A 9 -5.87 -7.67 -0.45
N LYS A 10 -5.65 -8.00 0.83
CA LYS A 10 -5.04 -7.08 1.80
C LYS A 10 -3.55 -7.38 1.92
N THR A 11 -2.71 -6.38 1.73
CA THR A 11 -1.26 -6.54 1.84
C THR A 11 -0.63 -5.37 2.60
N PRO A 12 0.33 -5.62 3.50
CA PRO A 12 1.07 -4.55 4.16
C PRO A 12 1.87 -3.76 3.12
N ALA A 13 1.88 -2.45 3.24
CA ALA A 13 2.59 -1.55 2.35
C ALA A 13 3.43 -0.51 3.10
N LYS A 14 4.62 -0.23 2.57
CA LYS A 14 5.55 0.76 3.15
C LYS A 14 6.08 1.69 2.07
N VAL A 15 5.98 3.01 2.29
CA VAL A 15 6.56 3.98 1.37
C VAL A 15 8.08 3.90 1.43
N LEU A 16 8.71 3.75 0.28
CA LEU A 16 10.16 3.86 0.14
C LEU A 16 10.56 5.32 -0.07
N ALA A 17 10.10 5.92 -1.17
CA ALA A 17 10.43 7.28 -1.57
C ALA A 17 9.52 7.76 -2.72
N SER A 18 9.58 9.04 -3.07
CA SER A 18 9.07 9.55 -4.35
C SER A 18 10.25 9.68 -5.33
N LEU A 19 10.44 8.66 -6.18
CA LEU A 19 11.53 8.61 -7.16
C LEU A 19 11.14 9.22 -8.51
N ARG A 20 9.85 9.47 -8.72
CA ARG A 20 9.27 10.01 -9.94
C ARG A 20 8.16 11.02 -9.61
N PRO A 21 8.11 12.19 -10.27
CA PRO A 21 7.03 13.16 -10.06
C PRO A 21 5.64 12.55 -10.27
N GLY A 22 4.74 12.74 -9.31
CA GLY A 22 3.37 12.21 -9.36
C GLY A 22 3.23 10.75 -8.89
N TYR A 23 4.33 10.09 -8.52
CA TYR A 23 4.33 8.71 -8.06
C TYR A 23 5.09 8.52 -6.74
N LEU A 24 4.67 7.52 -5.98
CA LEU A 24 5.36 6.98 -4.82
C LEU A 24 5.85 5.58 -5.14
N THR A 25 7.09 5.29 -4.79
CA THR A 25 7.59 3.92 -4.74
C THR A 25 7.19 3.33 -3.39
N VAL A 26 6.37 2.30 -3.43
CA VAL A 26 5.80 1.64 -2.24
C VAL A 26 6.14 0.15 -2.30
N TYR A 27 6.64 -0.40 -1.20
CA TYR A 27 6.84 -1.83 -1.07
C TYR A 27 5.54 -2.52 -0.67
N PHE A 28 5.07 -3.45 -1.50
CA PHE A 28 3.90 -4.28 -1.21
C PHE A 28 4.36 -5.59 -0.56
N GLY A 29 3.60 -6.08 0.42
CA GLY A 29 3.92 -7.30 1.14
C GLY A 29 5.18 -7.19 2.01
N TYR A 30 5.58 -5.98 2.42
CA TYR A 30 6.76 -5.82 3.29
C TYR A 30 6.54 -6.57 4.60
N GLY A 31 7.57 -7.29 5.06
CA GLY A 31 7.48 -8.09 6.29
C GLY A 31 6.63 -9.36 6.19
N GLN A 32 6.02 -9.68 5.03
CA GLN A 32 5.40 -10.99 4.82
C GLN A 32 6.45 -12.03 4.44
N GLY A 33 6.39 -13.21 5.07
CA GLY A 33 7.24 -14.35 4.71
C GLY A 33 8.74 -14.14 4.93
N LEU A 34 9.13 -13.30 5.90
CA LEU A 34 10.53 -12.92 6.18
C LEU A 34 11.20 -12.09 5.06
N ALA A 35 10.42 -11.55 4.12
CA ALA A 35 10.94 -10.64 3.10
C ALA A 35 11.11 -9.22 3.66
N ASP A 36 12.34 -8.85 4.00
CA ASP A 36 12.75 -7.51 4.43
C ASP A 36 12.81 -6.53 3.24
N GLY A 37 11.67 -6.32 2.59
CA GLY A 37 11.59 -5.36 1.50
C GLY A 37 10.35 -5.43 0.65
N GLY A 38 9.53 -6.49 0.70
CA GLY A 38 8.38 -6.60 -0.19
C GLY A 38 8.74 -6.47 -1.68
N ILE A 39 7.76 -6.17 -2.53
CA ILE A 39 7.95 -5.90 -3.97
C ILE A 39 7.73 -4.39 -4.21
N PRO A 40 8.67 -3.66 -4.82
CA PRO A 40 8.48 -2.23 -5.10
C PRO A 40 7.48 -2.03 -6.24
N HIS A 41 6.51 -1.15 -6.01
CA HIS A 41 5.54 -0.72 -7.00
C HIS A 41 5.51 0.81 -7.09
N GLU A 42 5.39 1.33 -8.31
CA GLU A 42 5.07 2.74 -8.53
C GLU A 42 3.56 2.94 -8.40
N VAL A 43 3.15 3.78 -7.47
CA VAL A 43 1.75 4.09 -7.16
C VAL A 43 1.51 5.57 -7.41
N PRO A 44 0.44 5.98 -8.13
CA PRO A 44 0.06 7.39 -8.23
C PRO A 44 -0.07 8.02 -6.84
N ILE A 45 0.52 9.20 -6.66
CA ILE A 45 0.53 9.86 -5.36
C ILE A 45 -0.88 10.18 -4.85
N ASP A 46 -1.84 10.34 -5.76
CA ASP A 46 -3.24 10.66 -5.48
C ASP A 46 -4.02 9.47 -4.91
N ASP A 47 -3.56 8.23 -5.14
CA ASP A 47 -4.16 7.01 -4.58
C ASP A 47 -3.78 6.82 -3.10
N ILE A 48 -2.76 7.54 -2.62
CA ILE A 48 -2.29 7.48 -1.24
C ILE A 48 -2.68 8.75 -0.48
N PRO A 49 -3.33 8.66 0.70
CA PRO A 49 -3.62 9.81 1.55
C PRO A 49 -2.37 10.63 1.89
N PHE A 50 -2.49 11.97 1.90
CA PHE A 50 -1.36 12.89 2.05
C PHE A 50 -0.47 12.61 3.27
N ASP A 51 -1.08 12.27 4.40
CA ASP A 51 -0.43 11.93 5.66
C ASP A 51 0.43 10.66 5.59
N LEU A 52 0.14 9.77 4.63
CA LEU A 52 0.82 8.48 4.45
C LEU A 52 1.88 8.50 3.35
N ARG A 53 2.18 9.66 2.76
CA ARG A 53 3.13 9.79 1.63
C ARG A 53 4.59 9.92 2.07
N LEU A 54 4.84 10.02 3.37
CA LEU A 54 6.19 10.19 3.89
C LEU A 54 7.00 8.90 3.76
N PRO A 55 8.32 8.99 3.54
CA PRO A 55 9.18 7.82 3.56
C PRO A 55 9.01 7.02 4.85
N ASN A 56 8.97 5.69 4.74
CA ASN A 56 8.71 4.74 5.81
C ASN A 56 7.31 4.80 6.43
N SER A 57 6.37 5.57 5.90
CA SER A 57 4.96 5.45 6.28
C SER A 57 4.47 4.03 5.96
N GLU A 58 3.83 3.42 6.94
CA GLU A 58 3.32 2.06 6.89
C GLU A 58 1.79 2.09 6.89
N PHE A 59 1.17 1.29 6.02
CA PHE A 59 -0.28 1.17 5.88
C PHE A 59 -0.67 -0.18 5.27
N THR A 60 -1.96 -0.50 5.24
CA THR A 60 -2.48 -1.68 4.54
C THR A 60 -3.10 -1.26 3.22
N LEU A 61 -2.69 -1.89 2.12
CA LEU A 61 -3.33 -1.73 0.82
C LEU A 61 -4.44 -2.75 0.64
N ILE A 62 -5.57 -2.30 0.12
CA ILE A 62 -6.65 -3.15 -0.39
C ILE A 62 -6.57 -3.12 -1.90
N LEU A 63 -6.27 -4.27 -2.49
CA LEU A 63 -6.14 -4.46 -3.92
C LEU A 63 -7.31 -5.29 -4.47
N ASP A 64 -7.63 -5.12 -5.75
CA ASP A 64 -8.45 -6.09 -6.49
C ASP A 64 -7.62 -7.32 -6.92
N CYS A 65 -8.25 -8.29 -7.59
CA CYS A 65 -7.57 -9.48 -8.09
C CYS A 65 -6.56 -9.21 -9.23
N ASN A 66 -6.59 -8.02 -9.83
CA ASN A 66 -5.65 -7.58 -10.85
C ASN A 66 -4.47 -6.78 -10.26
N GLY A 67 -4.45 -6.55 -8.94
CA GLY A 67 -3.46 -5.74 -8.25
C GLY A 67 -3.72 -4.23 -8.29
N GLN A 68 -4.89 -3.79 -8.74
CA GLN A 68 -5.31 -2.39 -8.70
C GLN A 68 -5.65 -1.97 -7.27
N ILE A 69 -5.20 -0.79 -6.86
CA ILE A 69 -5.49 -0.23 -5.53
C ILE A 69 -6.95 0.20 -5.48
N LEU A 70 -7.70 -0.37 -4.54
CA LEU A 70 -9.09 0.00 -4.25
C LEU A 70 -9.16 0.98 -3.09
N SER A 71 -8.36 0.78 -2.05
CA SER A 71 -8.28 1.69 -0.89
C SER A 71 -7.04 1.47 -0.04
N VAL A 72 -6.79 2.42 0.87
CA VAL A 72 -5.69 2.41 1.84
C VAL A 72 -6.27 2.44 3.26
N GLU A 73 -5.91 1.46 4.08
CA GLU A 73 -6.25 1.41 5.50
C GLU A 73 -5.05 1.82 6.36
N ARG A 74 -5.28 2.67 7.36
CA ARG A 74 -4.26 3.07 8.34
C ARG A 74 -4.02 1.93 9.32
N TYR A 75 -2.77 1.75 9.75
CA TYR A 75 -2.51 1.01 10.98
C TYR A 75 -3.05 1.84 12.16
N LEU A 76 -4.08 1.33 12.82
CA LEU A 76 -4.46 1.78 14.15
C LEU A 76 -3.47 1.12 15.12
N SER A 77 -2.44 1.86 15.52
CA SER A 77 -1.70 1.52 16.72
C SER A 77 -2.59 1.89 17.91
N ASP A 78 -2.99 0.89 18.69
CA ASP A 78 -3.63 1.07 20.01
C ASP A 78 -2.62 1.67 21.01
#